data_AF-A0A1W9RWE9-F1
#
_entry.id   AF-A0A1W9RWE9-F1
#
_cell.length_a   1.000
_cell.length_b   1.000
_cell.length_c   1.000
_cell.angle_alpha   90.00
_cell.angle_beta   90.00
_cell.angle_gamma   90.00
#
_symmetry.space_group_name_H-M   'P 1'
#
loop_
_entity.id
_entity.type
_entity.pdbx_description
1 polymer ?
#
loop_
_entity_poly.entity_id
_entity_poly.type
_entity_poly.pdbx_seq_one_letter_code
_entity_poly.pdbx_strand_id
1 'polypeptide(L)'
;MFKGLKIGVGILILSFPLLILAQEFPSEEKPSYKQPPKEALQRMGPMMGMMMKGMMKAMLELFSEPETAERLATFTKNYYDALIKKGFTPEQALKIVIGQGMPSLGGK
;
A
#
# COMPACT_ATOMS: atom_id res chain seq x y z
N MET A 1 -47.64 -10.93 16.26
CA MET A 1 -47.51 -9.68 17.03
C MET A 1 -47.95 -9.97 18.46
N PHE A 2 -47.04 -10.40 19.34
CA PHE A 2 -47.09 -10.19 20.79
C PHE A 2 -45.66 -10.36 21.31
N LYS A 3 -45.13 -9.27 21.89
CA LYS A 3 -43.82 -9.17 22.51
C LYS A 3 -44.00 -9.22 24.02
N GLY A 4 -43.10 -9.93 24.69
CA GLY A 4 -42.62 -9.62 26.04
C GLY A 4 -43.16 -10.49 27.17
N LEU A 5 -42.26 -11.14 27.93
CA LEU A 5 -41.91 -10.75 29.30
C LEU A 5 -40.67 -11.56 29.79
N LYS A 6 -39.91 -10.98 30.71
CA LYS A 6 -38.48 -11.24 31.02
C LYS A 6 -38.26 -11.98 32.35
N ILE A 7 -37.09 -12.66 32.44
CA ILE A 7 -36.29 -13.04 33.64
C ILE A 7 -36.94 -14.13 34.53
N GLY A 8 -36.26 -15.15 35.05
CA GLY A 8 -34.85 -15.52 35.17
C GLY A 8 -34.73 -16.72 36.13
N VAL A 9 -33.52 -16.95 36.66
CA VAL A 9 -33.12 -18.03 37.60
C VAL A 9 -32.93 -19.39 36.89
N GLY A 10 -31.81 -20.08 36.94
CA GLY A 10 -30.59 -19.95 37.73
C GLY A 10 -29.91 -21.32 37.73
N ILE A 11 -28.58 -21.31 37.66
CA ILE A 11 -27.67 -22.38 38.13
C ILE A 11 -27.63 -23.66 37.27
N LEU A 12 -26.53 -23.87 36.54
CA LEU A 12 -25.59 -24.91 36.97
C LEU A 12 -24.17 -24.66 36.46
N ILE A 13 -23.31 -24.39 37.43
CA ILE A 13 -21.86 -24.34 37.34
C ILE A 13 -21.39 -25.75 36.96
N LEU A 14 -20.74 -25.91 35.80
CA LEU A 14 -19.78 -26.99 35.59
C LEU A 14 -18.39 -26.36 35.58
N SER A 15 -17.86 -26.28 36.79
CA SER A 15 -16.48 -25.99 37.14
C SER A 15 -15.53 -26.98 36.47
N PHE A 16 -14.88 -26.56 35.39
CA PHE A 16 -13.57 -27.10 35.03
C PHE A 16 -12.53 -26.18 35.67
N PRO A 17 -11.77 -26.62 36.69
CA PRO A 17 -10.61 -25.87 37.12
C PRO A 17 -9.54 -26.12 36.05
N LEU A 18 -9.56 -25.32 34.99
CA LEU A 18 -8.42 -25.24 34.09
C LEU A 18 -7.35 -24.47 34.87
N LEU A 19 -6.58 -25.23 35.64
CA LEU A 19 -5.30 -24.85 36.22
C LEU A 19 -4.34 -24.55 35.05
N ILE A 20 -4.59 -23.45 34.34
CA ILE A 20 -3.58 -22.83 33.50
C ILE A 20 -2.60 -22.23 34.49
N LEU A 21 -1.53 -22.99 34.71
CA LEU A 21 -0.22 -22.50 35.11
C LEU A 21 -0.08 -21.05 34.68
N ALA A 22 0.15 -20.16 35.64
CA ALA A 22 0.63 -18.81 35.41
C ALA A 22 2.01 -18.86 34.73
N GLN A 23 2.05 -19.31 33.47
CA GLN A 23 3.08 -18.87 32.55
C GLN A 23 2.72 -17.42 32.24
N GLU A 24 3.35 -16.53 33.00
CA GLU A 24 3.64 -15.18 32.55
C GLU A 24 4.19 -15.32 31.13
N PHE A 25 3.34 -15.09 30.12
CA PHE A 25 3.83 -14.80 28.78
C PHE A 25 4.77 -13.60 28.97
N PRO A 26 6.07 -13.71 28.63
CA PRO A 26 6.98 -12.59 28.75
C PRO A 26 6.34 -11.44 27.98
N SER A 27 5.95 -10.40 28.72
CA SER A 27 5.34 -9.21 28.15
C SER A 27 6.30 -8.70 27.08
N GLU A 28 5.89 -8.72 25.81
CA GLU A 28 6.68 -8.12 24.74
C GLU A 28 6.94 -6.66 25.12
N GLU A 29 8.18 -6.39 25.51
CA GLU A 29 8.64 -5.05 25.81
C GLU A 29 8.59 -4.29 24.49
N LYS A 30 7.55 -3.45 24.32
CA LYS A 30 7.38 -2.64 23.12
C LYS A 30 8.68 -1.87 22.89
N PRO A 31 9.35 -1.99 21.73
CA PRO A 31 10.59 -1.28 21.50
C PRO A 31 10.34 0.22 21.69
N SER A 32 10.97 0.79 22.71
CA SER A 32 10.93 2.22 22.98
C SER A 32 11.73 2.91 21.88
N TYR A 33 11.01 3.44 20.87
CA TYR A 33 11.61 4.24 19.81
C TYR A 33 12.14 5.55 20.42
N LYS A 34 13.39 5.53 20.90
CA LYS A 34 14.12 6.75 21.23
C LYS A 34 14.30 7.52 19.93
N GLN A 35 13.85 8.77 19.89
CA GLN A 35 14.04 9.61 18.72
C GLN A 35 15.54 9.68 18.39
N PRO A 36 15.91 9.53 17.11
CA PRO A 36 17.31 9.60 16.72
C PRO A 36 17.88 10.98 17.14
N PRO A 37 19.11 11.04 17.66
CA PRO A 37 19.75 12.30 18.01
C PRO A 37 19.69 13.30 16.85
N LYS A 38 19.54 14.60 17.14
CA LYS A 38 19.45 15.66 16.12
C LYS A 38 20.61 15.62 15.12
N GLU A 39 21.80 15.24 15.57
CA GLU A 39 22.98 15.06 14.73
C GLU A 39 22.85 13.91 13.72
N ALA A 40 22.15 12.82 14.07
CA ALA A 40 21.87 11.73 13.15
C ALA A 40 20.90 12.18 12.05
N LEU A 41 19.86 12.94 12.41
CA LEU A 41 18.91 13.53 11.45
C LEU A 41 19.60 14.52 10.50
N GLN A 42 20.52 15.36 11.01
CA GLN A 42 21.28 16.32 10.19
C GLN A 42 22.19 15.63 9.16
N ARG A 43 22.77 14.47 9.50
CA ARG A 43 23.58 13.67 8.56
C ARG A 43 22.72 12.92 7.54
N MET A 44 21.49 12.56 7.89
CA MET A 44 20.57 11.84 6.98
C MET A 44 20.04 12.72 5.85
N GLY A 45 19.84 14.02 6.08
CA GLY A 45 19.31 14.95 5.06
C GLY A 45 20.11 14.95 3.75
N PRO A 46 21.43 15.23 3.77
CA PRO A 46 22.27 15.19 2.59
C PRO A 46 22.32 13.81 1.91
N MET A 47 22.33 12.74 2.70
CA MET A 47 22.32 11.36 2.19
C MET A 47 21.03 11.05 1.42
N MET A 48 19.86 11.42 1.96
CA MET A 48 18.59 11.30 1.25
C MET A 48 18.59 12.12 -0.04
N GLY A 49 19.15 13.33 -0.02
CA GLY A 49 19.26 14.17 -1.21
C GLY A 49 20.06 13.50 -2.34
N MET A 50 21.18 12.86 -2.02
CA MET A 50 21.99 12.11 -2.99
C MET A 50 21.24 10.89 -3.53
N MET A 51 20.56 10.14 -2.66
CA MET A 51 19.74 9.00 -3.07
C MET A 51 18.64 9.41 -4.04
N MET A 52 17.91 10.49 -3.74
CA MET A 52 16.86 11.03 -4.60
C MET A 52 17.39 11.47 -5.98
N LYS A 53 18.54 12.16 -6.01
CA LYS A 53 19.20 12.53 -7.26
C LYS A 53 19.62 11.30 -8.08
N GLY A 54 20.16 10.27 -7.43
CA GLY A 54 20.52 9.01 -8.08
C GLY A 54 19.31 8.32 -8.70
N MET A 55 18.21 8.23 -7.96
CA MET A 55 16.96 7.65 -8.45
C MET A 55 16.40 8.44 -9.64
N MET A 56 16.40 9.78 -9.56
CA MET A 56 15.92 10.63 -10.66
C MET A 56 16.78 10.46 -11.92
N LYS A 57 18.11 10.38 -11.78
CA LYS A 57 19.01 10.12 -12.91
C LYS A 57 18.74 8.75 -13.53
N ALA A 58 18.60 7.71 -12.72
CA ALA A 58 18.29 6.36 -13.19
C ALA A 58 16.94 6.30 -13.93
N MET A 59 15.93 7.01 -13.44
CA MET A 59 14.62 7.09 -14.10
C MET A 59 14.70 7.79 -15.46
N LEU A 60 15.45 8.90 -15.55
CA LEU A 60 15.69 9.60 -16.82
C LEU A 60 16.45 8.73 -17.82
N GLU A 61 17.47 8.01 -17.35
CA GLU A 61 18.25 7.08 -18.17
C GLU A 61 17.36 5.96 -18.70
N LEU A 62 16.59 5.30 -17.83
CA LEU A 62 15.65 4.26 -18.22
C LEU A 62 14.63 4.74 -19.27
N PHE A 63 14.05 5.94 -19.08
CA PHE A 63 13.11 6.50 -20.06
C PHE A 63 13.76 6.98 -21.36
N SER A 64 15.07 7.21 -21.37
CA SER A 64 15.81 7.54 -22.60
C SER A 64 16.11 6.33 -23.47
N GLU A 65 15.97 5.11 -22.93
CA GLU A 65 16.19 3.89 -23.69
C GLU A 65 15.08 3.71 -24.75
N PRO A 66 15.43 3.48 -26.03
CA PRO A 66 14.44 3.26 -27.08
C PRO A 66 13.46 2.13 -26.77
N GLU A 67 13.96 1.03 -26.21
CA GLU A 67 13.13 -0.12 -25.82
C GLU A 67 12.07 0.27 -24.77
N THR A 68 12.42 1.12 -23.81
CA THR A 68 11.47 1.62 -22.81
C THR A 68 10.39 2.47 -23.47
N ALA A 69 10.76 3.35 -24.40
CA ALA A 69 9.81 4.16 -25.15
C ALA A 69 8.84 3.28 -25.99
N GLU A 70 9.35 2.24 -26.65
CA GLU A 70 8.53 1.29 -27.43
C GLU A 70 7.55 0.51 -26.55
N ARG A 71 7.99 0.06 -25.38
CA ARG A 71 7.13 -0.64 -24.40
C ARG A 71 6.02 0.28 -23.89
N LEU A 72 6.35 1.53 -23.57
CA LEU A 72 5.35 2.53 -23.12
C LEU A 72 4.36 2.87 -24.24
N ALA A 73 4.81 3.06 -25.47
CA ALA A 73 3.94 3.30 -26.61
C ALA A 73 2.98 2.13 -26.85
N THR A 74 3.50 0.90 -26.78
CA THR A 74 2.71 -0.33 -26.93
C THR A 74 1.64 -0.43 -25.83
N PHE A 75 2.02 -0.19 -24.58
CA PHE A 75 1.08 -0.17 -23.46
C PHE A 75 -0.04 0.87 -23.68
N THR A 76 0.34 2.11 -23.99
CA THR A 76 -0.59 3.22 -24.19
C THR A 76 -1.57 2.94 -25.32
N LYS A 77 -1.07 2.43 -26.45
CA LYS A 77 -1.91 2.03 -27.59
C LYS A 77 -2.88 0.91 -27.21
N ASN A 78 -2.40 -0.13 -26.54
CA ASN A 78 -3.24 -1.25 -26.14
C ASN A 78 -4.34 -0.81 -25.16
N TYR A 79 -4.04 0.10 -24.24
CA TYR A 79 -5.03 0.65 -23.33
C TYR A 79 -6.07 1.51 -24.06
N TYR A 80 -5.64 2.38 -24.97
CA TYR A 80 -6.54 3.15 -25.84
C TYR A 80 -7.48 2.23 -26.64
N ASP A 81 -6.92 1.25 -27.35
CA ASP A 81 -7.69 0.30 -28.17
C ASP A 81 -8.68 -0.51 -27.32
N ALA A 82 -8.29 -0.87 -26.10
CA ALA A 82 -9.17 -1.57 -25.16
C ALA A 82 -10.36 -0.69 -24.73
N LEU A 83 -10.15 0.61 -24.51
CA LEU A 83 -11.24 1.56 -24.21
C LEU A 83 -12.21 1.67 -25.39
N ILE A 84 -11.71 1.77 -26.62
CA ILE A 84 -12.58 1.80 -27.81
C ILE A 84 -13.42 0.52 -27.91
N LYS A 85 -12.79 -0.65 -27.72
CA LYS A 85 -13.51 -1.94 -27.72
C LYS A 85 -14.56 -2.05 -26.60
N LYS A 86 -14.41 -1.29 -25.51
CA LYS A 86 -15.38 -1.20 -24.42
C LYS A 86 -16.53 -0.22 -24.69
N GLY A 87 -16.50 0.50 -25.80
CA GLY A 87 -17.58 1.40 -26.24
C GLY A 87 -17.33 2.88 -25.97
N PHE A 88 -16.13 3.27 -25.52
CA PHE A 88 -15.75 4.68 -25.45
C PHE A 88 -15.52 5.25 -26.86
N THR A 89 -15.86 6.53 -27.06
CA THR A 89 -15.49 7.20 -28.31
C THR A 89 -13.98 7.45 -28.37
N PRO A 90 -13.39 7.67 -29.56
CA PRO A 90 -12.00 8.07 -29.72
C PRO A 90 -11.55 9.22 -28.81
N GLU A 91 -12.39 10.24 -28.67
CA GLU A 91 -12.10 11.43 -27.87
C GLU A 91 -12.17 11.13 -26.37
N GLN A 92 -13.13 10.30 -25.94
CA GLN A 92 -13.25 9.88 -24.53
C GLN A 92 -12.04 9.02 -24.12
N ALA A 93 -11.69 8.04 -24.96
CA ALA A 93 -10.54 7.18 -24.70
C ALA A 93 -9.24 7.98 -24.64
N LEU A 94 -9.04 8.95 -25.55
CA LEU A 94 -7.87 9.82 -25.53
C LEU A 94 -7.80 10.66 -24.25
N LYS A 95 -8.92 11.24 -23.81
CA LYS A 95 -8.98 12.01 -22.55
C LYS A 95 -8.63 11.15 -21.33
N ILE A 96 -9.12 9.91 -21.28
CA ILE A 96 -8.80 8.96 -20.21
C ILE A 96 -7.31 8.65 -20.20
N VAL A 97 -6.73 8.30 -21.35
CA VAL A 97 -5.31 7.97 -21.48
C VAL A 97 -4.43 9.16 -21.05
N ILE A 98 -4.75 10.38 -21.48
CA ILE A 98 -4.02 11.59 -21.08
C ILE A 98 -4.16 11.83 -19.57
N GLY A 99 -5.37 11.69 -19.02
CA GLY A 99 -5.64 11.92 -17.60
C GLY A 99 -4.98 10.91 -16.65
N GLN A 100 -4.76 9.68 -17.12
CA GLN A 100 -4.06 8.63 -16.35
C GLN A 100 -2.57 8.95 -16.15
N GLY A 101 -1.94 9.64 -17.11
CA GLY A 101 -0.50 9.90 -17.10
C GLY A 101 0.34 8.66 -17.42
N MET A 102 1.64 8.72 -17.11
CA MET A 102 2.55 7.59 -17.34
C MET A 102 2.23 6.44 -16.37
N PRO A 103 2.27 5.18 -16.84
CA PRO A 103 2.20 4.02 -15.97
C PRO A 103 3.32 4.09 -14.93
N SER A 104 2.97 3.97 -13.64
CA SER A 104 3.98 3.80 -12.60
C SER A 104 4.74 2.49 -12.85
N LEU A 105 6.06 2.58 -13.01
CA LEU A 105 6.94 1.41 -13.13
C LEU A 105 6.97 0.56 -11.85
N GLY A 106 6.44 1.06 -10.75
CA GLY A 106 6.11 0.27 -9.56
C GLY A 106 4.80 -0.47 -9.75
N GLY A 107 4.86 -1.62 -10.42
CA GLY A 107 3.81 -2.63 -10.27
C GLY A 107 3.71 -3.02 -8.80
N LYS A 108 2.49 -3.06 -8.26
CA LYS A 108 2.23 -3.89 -7.08
C LYS A 108 2.30 -5.35 -7.50
#